data_AF-A0A524LSZ4-F1
#
_entry.id   AF-A0A524LSZ4-F1
#
_cell.length_a   1.000
_cell.length_b   1.000
_cell.length_c   1.000
_cell.angle_alpha   90.00
_cell.angle_beta   90.00
_cell.angle_gamma   90.00
#
_symmetry.space_group_name_H-M   'P 1'
#
loop_
_entity.id
_entity.type
_entity.pdbx_description
1 polymer ?
#
loop_
_entity_poly.entity_id
_entity_poly.type
_entity_poly.pdbx_seq_one_letter_code
_entity_poly.pdbx_strand_id
1 'polypeptide(L)'
;MSLLLKDRVWSMEAPTAKRGVYPLHGFKLGLYRLPITLEDPVEIKSVHDGLKKAFEMDAYADRVFATYRWKEQNMTDPDAKGYEEVELSVTVEIVTGEGVDIIYQIFPIEKFGDPQWVKDYRKKADHFAKMIIDTILRNTILADKMIDSIIKDEKMSELQATQKLEEMTPLAKIVLDAKPKPKPVEEISGDDSGPAIPELDGPKSGPIDVEFKSKMRATSAFSA
;
A
#
# COMPACT_ATOMS: atom_id res chain seq x y z
N MET A 1 -18.61 14.67 1.23
CA MET A 1 -18.68 13.27 1.70
C MET A 1 -18.33 12.40 0.52
N SER A 2 -17.35 11.50 0.64
CA SER A 2 -16.98 10.60 -0.47
C SER A 2 -18.15 9.67 -0.83
N LEU A 3 -18.52 9.61 -2.11
CA LEU A 3 -19.70 8.88 -2.58
C LEU A 3 -19.41 7.38 -2.71
N LEU A 4 -18.12 6.97 -2.79
CA LEU A 4 -17.66 5.59 -2.59
C LEU A 4 -18.12 5.02 -1.23
N LEU A 5 -18.42 5.91 -0.27
CA LEU A 5 -18.80 5.59 1.10
C LEU A 5 -20.32 5.61 1.34
N LYS A 6 -21.14 5.88 0.32
CA LYS A 6 -22.60 5.75 0.43
C LYS A 6 -23.00 4.29 0.46
N ASP A 7 -22.36 3.45 -0.37
CA ASP A 7 -22.52 2.00 -0.36
C ASP A 7 -21.56 1.38 0.65
N ARG A 8 -21.87 1.59 1.94
CA ARG A 8 -21.30 0.77 3.01
C ARG A 8 -21.72 -0.68 2.74
N VAL A 9 -20.82 -1.51 2.24
CA VAL A 9 -21.15 -2.93 2.04
C VAL A 9 -21.21 -3.66 3.41
N TRP A 10 -20.54 -3.16 4.46
CA TRP A 10 -20.58 -3.80 5.79
C TRP A 10 -20.47 -2.78 6.96
N SER A 11 -21.59 -2.39 7.57
CA SER A 11 -21.65 -2.53 9.03
C SER A 11 -22.01 -3.99 9.28
N MET A 12 -21.27 -4.69 10.14
CA MET A 12 -21.36 -6.14 10.33
C MET A 12 -22.82 -6.63 10.56
N GLU A 13 -23.51 -7.02 9.49
CA GLU A 13 -24.82 -7.71 9.51
C GLU A 13 -25.00 -8.60 8.26
N ALA A 14 -23.98 -9.32 7.79
CA ALA A 14 -24.22 -10.38 6.78
C ALA A 14 -23.86 -11.78 7.34
N PRO A 15 -24.82 -12.73 7.36
CA PRO A 15 -24.67 -14.07 7.90
C PRO A 15 -23.82 -15.01 7.01
N THR A 16 -23.28 -14.51 5.91
CA THR A 16 -22.53 -15.27 4.90
C THR A 16 -21.04 -14.93 4.87
N ALA A 17 -20.50 -14.30 5.92
CA ALA A 17 -19.06 -14.21 6.13
C ALA A 17 -18.48 -15.63 6.28
N LYS A 18 -17.91 -16.16 5.20
CA LYS A 18 -17.20 -17.44 5.21
C LYS A 18 -16.08 -17.38 6.26
N ARG A 19 -16.15 -18.36 7.16
CA ARG A 19 -15.19 -18.72 8.22
C ARG A 19 -13.74 -18.46 7.76
N GLY A 20 -13.15 -17.36 8.24
CA GLY A 20 -11.86 -16.81 7.79
C GLY A 20 -11.71 -15.30 7.98
N VAL A 21 -12.81 -14.60 8.31
CA VAL A 21 -12.83 -13.15 8.55
C VAL A 21 -11.98 -12.77 9.77
N TYR A 22 -10.87 -12.07 9.49
CA TYR A 22 -9.99 -11.30 10.36
C TYR A 22 -10.26 -11.35 11.88
N PRO A 23 -9.55 -12.21 12.65
CA PRO A 23 -9.92 -12.56 14.02
C PRO A 23 -9.70 -11.51 15.13
N LEU A 24 -9.49 -10.21 14.85
CA LEU A 24 -8.94 -9.28 15.88
C LEU A 24 -9.61 -7.89 16.01
N HIS A 25 -10.70 -7.58 15.31
CA HIS A 25 -11.13 -6.18 15.17
C HIS A 25 -12.32 -5.80 16.07
N GLY A 26 -12.03 -5.42 17.32
CA GLY A 26 -12.98 -4.81 18.27
C GLY A 26 -13.19 -3.30 18.11
N PHE A 27 -12.74 -2.70 17.00
CA PHE A 27 -12.76 -1.24 16.78
C PHE A 27 -13.46 -0.90 15.46
N LYS A 28 -13.90 0.37 15.30
CA LYS A 28 -14.59 0.82 14.08
C LYS A 28 -13.72 0.51 12.86
N LEU A 29 -14.21 -0.43 12.05
CA LEU A 29 -13.55 -0.96 10.87
C LEU A 29 -14.28 -0.42 9.63
N GLY A 30 -13.53 0.19 8.71
CA GLY A 30 -14.00 0.40 7.35
C GLY A 30 -13.40 -0.69 6.46
N LEU A 31 -14.25 -1.53 5.85
CA LEU A 31 -13.86 -2.53 4.86
C LEU A 31 -14.54 -2.21 3.54
N TYR A 32 -13.75 -2.05 2.49
CA TYR A 32 -14.23 -1.75 1.14
C TYR A 32 -13.59 -2.74 0.18
N ARG A 33 -14.42 -3.46 -0.56
CA ARG A 33 -13.96 -4.35 -1.63
C ARG A 33 -14.16 -3.64 -2.96
N LEU A 34 -13.08 -3.45 -3.70
CA LEU A 34 -13.11 -2.88 -5.04
C LEU A 34 -13.19 -4.02 -6.08
N PRO A 35 -14.00 -3.88 -7.14
CA PRO A 35 -14.14 -4.86 -8.22
C PRO A 35 -12.96 -4.79 -9.21
N ILE A 36 -11.74 -4.72 -8.70
CA ILE A 36 -10.52 -4.61 -9.49
C ILE A 36 -9.48 -5.61 -9.01
N THR A 37 -8.75 -6.18 -9.97
CA THR A 37 -7.69 -7.15 -9.72
C THR A 37 -6.33 -6.46 -9.66
N LEU A 38 -5.55 -6.75 -8.62
CA LEU A 38 -4.18 -6.25 -8.44
C LEU A 38 -3.32 -7.41 -7.95
N GLU A 39 -2.68 -8.11 -8.89
CA GLU A 39 -1.83 -9.28 -8.61
C GLU A 39 -0.41 -9.10 -9.11
N ASP A 40 -0.19 -8.22 -10.10
CA ASP A 40 1.14 -7.99 -10.66
C ASP A 40 2.04 -7.30 -9.61
N PRO A 41 3.17 -7.91 -9.22
CA PRO A 41 4.13 -7.31 -8.30
C PRO A 41 4.62 -5.93 -8.71
N VAL A 42 4.71 -5.65 -10.03
CA VAL A 42 5.15 -4.35 -10.56
C VAL A 42 4.10 -3.29 -10.28
N GLU A 43 2.81 -3.61 -10.46
CA GLU A 43 1.71 -2.71 -10.16
C GLU A 43 1.58 -2.46 -8.65
N ILE A 44 1.72 -3.52 -7.82
CA ILE A 44 1.71 -3.39 -6.36
C ILE A 44 2.84 -2.46 -5.89
N LYS A 45 4.05 -2.66 -6.43
CA LYS A 45 5.19 -1.80 -6.15
C LYS A 45 4.98 -0.37 -6.63
N SER A 46 4.31 -0.18 -7.76
CA SER A 46 3.92 1.14 -8.28
C SER A 46 2.98 1.88 -7.33
N VAL A 47 1.96 1.20 -6.79
CA VAL A 47 1.05 1.77 -5.76
C VAL A 47 1.84 2.20 -4.52
N HIS A 48 2.74 1.33 -4.04
CA HIS A 48 3.58 1.62 -2.88
C HIS A 48 4.52 2.81 -3.12
N ASP A 49 5.28 2.79 -4.21
CA ASP A 49 6.31 3.80 -4.49
C ASP A 49 5.72 5.14 -4.91
N GLY A 50 4.57 5.15 -5.61
CA GLY A 50 3.88 6.36 -6.06
C GLY A 50 3.37 7.25 -4.93
N LEU A 51 3.12 6.68 -3.75
CA LEU A 51 2.50 7.38 -2.61
C LEU A 51 3.47 7.74 -1.48
N LYS A 52 4.75 7.36 -1.56
CA LYS A 52 5.78 7.65 -0.54
C LYS A 52 5.96 9.14 -0.22
N LYS A 53 5.63 10.03 -1.16
CA LYS A 53 5.70 11.48 -0.94
C LYS A 53 4.53 12.01 -0.10
N ALA A 54 3.40 11.29 -0.08
CA ALA A 54 2.17 11.74 0.56
C ALA A 54 1.92 11.06 1.90
N PHE A 55 2.32 9.79 2.03
CA PHE A 55 2.07 8.95 3.20
C PHE A 55 3.32 8.17 3.61
N GLU A 56 3.36 7.76 4.87
CA GLU A 56 4.33 6.78 5.34
C GLU A 56 3.86 5.41 4.83
N MET A 57 4.58 4.89 3.84
CA MET A 57 4.25 3.65 3.14
C MET A 57 5.07 2.49 3.71
N ASP A 58 4.40 1.36 3.92
CA ASP A 58 5.02 0.07 4.25
C ASP A 58 4.38 -1.03 3.40
N ALA A 59 5.07 -2.15 3.22
CA ALA A 59 4.56 -3.29 2.45
C ALA A 59 5.00 -4.61 3.08
N TYR A 60 4.05 -5.53 3.23
CA TYR A 60 4.30 -6.87 3.75
C TYR A 60 3.45 -7.89 2.98
N ALA A 61 4.12 -8.82 2.30
CA ALA A 61 3.49 -9.83 1.46
C ALA A 61 2.49 -9.21 0.44
N ASP A 62 1.21 -9.53 0.57
CA ASP A 62 0.08 -9.08 -0.25
C ASP A 62 -0.56 -7.77 0.25
N ARG A 63 0.12 -7.03 1.14
CA ARG A 63 -0.44 -5.87 1.82
C ARG A 63 0.42 -4.64 1.64
N VAL A 64 -0.23 -3.52 1.34
CA VAL A 64 0.38 -2.18 1.32
C VAL A 64 -0.29 -1.34 2.39
N PHE A 65 0.52 -0.76 3.29
CA PHE A 65 0.06 0.11 4.35
C PHE A 65 0.37 1.56 4.01
N ALA A 66 -0.62 2.43 4.15
CA ALA A 66 -0.48 3.87 4.00
C ALA A 66 -0.87 4.55 5.32
N THR A 67 0.11 5.13 6.00
CA THR A 67 -0.10 5.82 7.27
C THR A 67 -0.04 7.32 7.07
N TYR A 68 -1.05 8.02 7.61
CA TYR A 68 -1.06 9.47 7.72
C TYR A 68 -0.93 9.87 9.17
N ARG A 69 0.01 10.78 9.45
CA ARG A 69 0.22 11.37 10.77
C ARG A 69 -0.24 12.82 10.77
N TRP A 70 -0.86 13.26 11.86
CA TRP A 70 -1.20 14.65 12.08
C TRP A 70 -0.95 15.02 13.54
N LYS A 71 -0.67 16.30 13.78
CA LYS A 71 -0.50 16.84 15.12
C LYS A 71 -1.76 17.58 15.55
N GLU A 72 -2.19 17.35 16.78
CA GLU A 72 -3.14 18.21 17.47
C GLU A 72 -2.39 18.98 18.55
N GLN A 73 -2.82 20.22 18.78
CA GLN A 73 -2.29 21.09 19.82
C GLN A 73 -3.46 21.65 20.60
N ASN A 74 -3.36 21.68 21.93
CA ASN A 74 -4.41 22.21 22.78
C ASN A 74 -4.47 23.75 22.75
N MET A 75 -3.35 24.40 22.44
CA MET A 75 -3.15 25.84 22.44
C MET A 75 -2.31 26.25 21.22
N THR A 76 -2.54 27.47 20.71
CA THR A 76 -1.81 27.99 19.55
C THR A 76 -0.38 28.42 19.87
N ASP A 77 -0.13 28.84 21.11
CA ASP A 77 1.18 29.31 21.57
C ASP A 77 1.95 28.15 22.23
N PRO A 78 3.06 27.68 21.63
CA PRO A 78 3.87 26.60 22.18
C PRO A 78 4.55 26.93 23.52
N ASP A 79 4.77 28.21 23.80
CA ASP A 79 5.45 28.66 25.03
C ASP A 79 4.47 28.94 26.18
N ALA A 80 3.16 28.79 25.92
CA ALA A 80 2.13 28.97 26.93
C ALA A 80 2.18 27.87 28.00
N LYS A 81 1.97 28.26 29.26
CA LYS A 81 1.88 27.33 30.38
C LYS A 81 0.69 26.39 30.18
N GLY A 82 0.97 25.08 30.09
CA GLY A 82 -0.04 24.05 29.85
C GLY A 82 -0.21 23.66 28.37
N TYR A 83 0.70 24.07 27.49
CA TYR A 83 0.78 23.55 26.13
C TYR A 83 0.96 22.03 26.13
N GLU A 84 0.09 21.35 25.38
CA GLU A 84 0.16 19.92 25.11
C GLU A 84 0.01 19.70 23.61
N GLU A 85 0.89 18.87 23.06
CA GLU A 85 0.78 18.37 21.70
C GLU A 85 0.73 16.85 21.70
N VAL A 86 -0.02 16.31 20.73
CA VAL A 86 -0.05 14.87 20.49
C VAL A 86 0.03 14.59 19.00
N GLU A 87 0.88 13.63 18.65
CA GLU A 87 0.97 13.09 17.30
C GLU A 87 0.03 11.90 17.18
N LEU A 88 -0.97 12.04 16.31
CA LEU A 88 -1.97 11.03 16.03
C LEU A 88 -1.71 10.42 14.66
N SER A 89 -2.12 9.17 14.48
CA SER A 89 -1.97 8.49 13.20
C SER A 89 -3.18 7.63 12.84
N VAL A 90 -3.37 7.44 11.54
CA VAL A 90 -4.33 6.50 10.97
C VAL A 90 -3.67 5.75 9.84
N THR A 91 -3.88 4.44 9.80
CA THR A 91 -3.31 3.54 8.80
C THR A 91 -4.43 2.92 7.99
N VAL A 92 -4.29 3.00 6.67
CA VAL A 92 -5.10 2.27 5.70
C VAL A 92 -4.26 1.13 5.16
N GLU A 93 -4.85 -0.05 5.14
CA GLU A 93 -4.29 -1.26 4.61
C GLU A 93 -4.98 -1.59 3.28
N ILE A 94 -4.19 -1.93 2.28
CA ILE A 94 -4.64 -2.36 0.95
C ILE A 94 -4.20 -3.81 0.79
N VAL A 95 -5.15 -4.73 0.74
CA VAL A 95 -4.91 -6.15 0.48
C VAL A 95 -5.08 -6.38 -1.01
N THR A 96 -4.04 -6.89 -1.65
CA THR A 96 -3.97 -7.11 -3.09
C THR A 96 -4.42 -8.54 -3.44
N GLY A 97 -4.94 -8.75 -4.65
CA GLY A 97 -5.51 -10.03 -5.09
C GLY A 97 -6.53 -9.86 -6.22
N GLU A 98 -7.35 -10.90 -6.44
CA GLU A 98 -8.42 -10.91 -7.45
C GLU A 98 -9.40 -9.74 -7.26
N GLY A 99 -9.70 -9.40 -6.01
CA GLY A 99 -10.40 -8.19 -5.60
C GLY A 99 -9.57 -7.44 -4.56
N VAL A 100 -9.39 -6.14 -4.76
CA VAL A 100 -8.65 -5.29 -3.82
C VAL A 100 -9.53 -4.96 -2.61
N ASP A 101 -9.08 -5.34 -1.42
CA ASP A 101 -9.74 -4.97 -0.15
C ASP A 101 -8.98 -3.81 0.51
N ILE A 102 -9.69 -2.74 0.79
CA ILE A 102 -9.19 -1.58 1.53
C ILE A 102 -9.77 -1.61 2.94
N ILE A 103 -8.88 -1.67 3.93
CA ILE A 103 -9.22 -1.82 5.34
C ILE A 103 -8.62 -0.63 6.09
N TYR A 104 -9.38 -0.03 7.01
CA TYR A 104 -8.80 0.88 7.99
C TYR A 104 -9.37 0.65 9.38
N GLN A 105 -8.50 0.84 10.36
CA GLN A 105 -8.84 0.70 11.78
C GLN A 105 -8.57 2.02 12.50
N ILE A 106 -9.59 2.52 13.19
CA ILE A 106 -9.43 3.66 14.09
C ILE A 106 -9.16 3.12 15.49
N PHE A 107 -7.92 3.29 15.96
CA PHE A 107 -7.55 2.92 17.32
C PHE A 107 -8.24 3.83 18.36
N PRO A 108 -8.44 3.36 19.60
CA PRO A 108 -8.82 4.23 20.71
C PRO A 108 -7.79 5.34 20.93
N ILE A 109 -8.22 6.49 21.44
CA ILE A 109 -7.34 7.65 21.65
C ILE A 109 -6.29 7.39 22.73
N GLU A 110 -6.59 6.45 23.62
CA GLU A 110 -5.76 5.92 24.69
C GLU A 110 -4.45 5.33 24.15
N LYS A 111 -4.44 4.84 22.90
CA LYS A 111 -3.22 4.37 22.22
C LYS A 111 -2.17 5.49 22.09
N PHE A 112 -2.60 6.74 22.08
CA PHE A 112 -1.75 7.92 21.86
C PHE A 112 -1.47 8.70 23.16
N GLY A 113 -1.57 8.05 24.31
CA GLY A 113 -1.30 8.68 25.62
C GLY A 113 -2.51 9.36 26.26
N ASP A 114 -3.73 9.00 25.84
CA ASP A 114 -5.02 9.50 26.36
C ASP A 114 -5.14 11.04 26.47
N PRO A 115 -4.93 11.79 25.37
CA PRO A 115 -5.10 13.24 25.36
C PRO A 115 -6.59 13.62 25.42
N GLN A 116 -7.16 13.71 26.62
CA GLN A 116 -8.59 13.96 26.86
C GLN A 116 -9.11 15.28 26.27
N TRP A 117 -8.22 16.24 25.99
CA TRP A 117 -8.56 17.53 25.38
C TRP A 117 -8.82 17.44 23.87
N VAL A 118 -8.42 16.36 23.20
CA VAL A 118 -8.63 16.19 21.76
C VAL A 118 -10.11 15.92 21.48
N LYS A 119 -10.75 16.85 20.80
CA LYS A 119 -12.17 16.76 20.43
C LYS A 119 -12.37 16.12 19.06
N ASP A 120 -13.48 15.38 18.93
CA ASP A 120 -13.92 14.75 17.67
C ASP A 120 -12.88 13.84 17.00
N TYR A 121 -11.95 13.26 17.78
CA TYR A 121 -10.86 12.40 17.29
C TYR A 121 -11.34 11.37 16.27
N ARG A 122 -12.37 10.57 16.61
CA ARG A 122 -12.89 9.52 15.73
C ARG A 122 -13.42 10.06 14.40
N LYS A 123 -14.00 11.26 14.37
CA LYS A 123 -14.49 11.88 13.13
C LYS A 123 -13.32 12.36 12.26
N LYS A 124 -12.30 12.96 12.88
CA LYS A 124 -11.08 13.39 12.19
C LYS A 124 -10.30 12.20 11.62
N ALA A 125 -10.11 11.15 12.42
CA ALA A 125 -9.46 9.91 11.99
C ALA A 125 -10.23 9.23 10.83
N ASP A 126 -11.56 9.17 10.90
CA ASP A 126 -12.40 8.66 9.81
C ASP A 126 -12.28 9.51 8.53
N HIS A 127 -12.23 10.83 8.66
CA HIS A 127 -12.01 11.74 7.54
C HIS A 127 -10.64 11.53 6.89
N PHE A 128 -9.58 11.42 7.68
CA PHE A 128 -8.23 11.19 7.16
C PHE A 128 -8.09 9.81 6.52
N ALA A 129 -8.68 8.76 7.09
CA ALA A 129 -8.73 7.45 6.46
C ALA A 129 -9.36 7.53 5.06
N LYS A 130 -10.51 8.20 4.95
CA LYS A 130 -11.20 8.40 3.66
C LYS A 130 -10.39 9.22 2.67
N MET A 131 -9.69 10.25 3.14
CA MET A 131 -8.76 11.03 2.32
C MET A 131 -7.63 10.16 1.78
N ILE A 132 -7.05 9.27 2.59
CA ILE A 132 -6.01 8.33 2.15
C ILE A 132 -6.58 7.41 1.06
N ILE A 133 -7.75 6.81 1.29
CA ILE A 133 -8.42 5.91 0.34
C ILE A 133 -8.68 6.61 -1.00
N ASP A 134 -9.32 7.76 -0.97
CA ASP A 134 -9.62 8.56 -2.16
C ASP A 134 -8.32 8.93 -2.90
N THR A 135 -7.25 9.27 -2.16
CA THR A 135 -5.94 9.61 -2.73
C THR A 135 -5.28 8.41 -3.40
N ILE A 136 -5.26 7.24 -2.74
CA ILE A 136 -4.71 5.99 -3.32
C ILE A 136 -5.46 5.67 -4.61
N LEU A 137 -6.79 5.73 -4.57
CA LEU A 137 -7.64 5.32 -5.66
C LEU A 137 -7.51 6.25 -6.88
N ARG A 138 -7.38 7.57 -6.69
CA ARG A 138 -7.21 8.52 -7.81
C ARG A 138 -5.81 8.59 -8.39
N ASN A 139 -4.79 8.43 -7.56
CA ASN A 139 -3.43 8.78 -7.96
C ASN A 139 -2.59 7.59 -8.42
N THR A 140 -3.07 6.36 -8.26
CA THR A 140 -2.32 5.14 -8.62
C THR A 140 -2.95 4.42 -9.82
N ILE A 141 -2.38 3.27 -10.20
CA ILE A 141 -2.93 2.39 -11.24
C ILE A 141 -4.35 1.90 -10.92
N LEU A 142 -4.77 1.95 -9.65
CA LEU A 142 -6.14 1.65 -9.26
C LEU A 142 -7.17 2.56 -9.94
N ALA A 143 -6.80 3.80 -10.29
CA ALA A 143 -7.68 4.71 -11.01
C ALA A 143 -8.08 4.15 -12.37
N ASP A 144 -7.09 3.70 -13.13
CA ASP A 144 -7.28 3.21 -14.50
C ASP A 144 -8.10 1.91 -14.47
N LYS A 145 -7.79 1.00 -13.54
CA LYS A 145 -8.54 -0.24 -13.33
C LYS A 145 -9.99 -0.01 -12.87
N MET A 146 -10.21 0.99 -12.01
CA MET A 146 -11.57 1.36 -11.59
C MET A 146 -12.36 1.95 -12.74
N ILE A 147 -11.75 2.79 -13.58
CA ILE A 147 -12.40 3.33 -14.79
C ILE A 147 -12.80 2.18 -15.72
N ASP A 148 -11.90 1.23 -15.96
CA ASP A 148 -12.18 0.05 -16.79
C ASP A 148 -13.33 -0.81 -16.24
N SER A 149 -13.38 -1.02 -14.92
CA SER A 149 -14.50 -1.71 -14.27
C SER A 149 -15.82 -0.94 -14.46
N ILE A 150 -15.84 0.37 -14.21
CA ILE A 150 -17.04 1.20 -14.38
C ILE A 150 -17.54 1.19 -15.84
N ILE A 151 -16.62 1.28 -16.82
CA ILE A 151 -16.98 1.19 -18.24
C ILE A 151 -17.65 -0.15 -18.56
N LYS A 152 -17.11 -1.26 -18.03
CA LYS A 152 -17.66 -2.60 -18.26
C LYS A 152 -19.02 -2.80 -17.59
N ASP A 153 -19.14 -2.38 -16.34
CA ASP A 153 -20.34 -2.61 -15.52
C ASP A 153 -21.50 -1.70 -15.94
N GLU A 154 -21.22 -0.44 -16.27
CA GLU A 154 -22.24 0.56 -16.54
C GLU A 154 -22.37 0.94 -18.03
N LYS A 155 -21.51 0.39 -18.90
CA LYS A 155 -21.51 0.63 -20.35
C LYS A 155 -21.47 2.11 -20.72
N MET A 156 -20.72 2.89 -19.95
CA MET A 156 -20.53 4.33 -20.17
C MET A 156 -19.24 4.64 -20.93
N SER A 157 -19.12 5.89 -21.37
CA SER A 157 -17.87 6.38 -21.98
C SER A 157 -16.76 6.59 -20.93
N GLU A 158 -15.50 6.56 -21.37
CA GLU A 158 -14.33 6.79 -20.52
C GLU A 158 -14.37 8.13 -19.78
N LEU A 159 -14.84 9.20 -20.45
CA LEU A 159 -14.99 10.52 -19.84
C LEU A 159 -16.03 10.52 -18.71
N GLN A 160 -17.15 9.82 -18.88
CA GLN A 160 -18.18 9.69 -17.84
C GLN A 160 -17.72 8.82 -16.69
N ALA A 161 -16.99 7.73 -16.96
CA ALA A 161 -16.41 6.88 -15.93
C ALA A 161 -15.35 7.63 -15.11
N THR A 162 -14.54 8.46 -15.76
CA THR A 162 -13.58 9.34 -15.09
C THR A 162 -14.29 10.32 -14.18
N GLN A 163 -15.28 11.08 -14.69
CA GLN A 163 -16.07 12.02 -13.87
C GLN A 163 -16.71 11.33 -12.67
N LYS A 164 -17.28 10.14 -12.88
CA LYS A 164 -17.85 9.34 -11.79
C LYS A 164 -16.81 8.97 -10.74
N LEU A 165 -15.60 8.60 -11.15
CA LEU A 165 -14.49 8.34 -10.23
C LEU A 165 -14.18 9.57 -9.37
N GLU A 166 -14.14 10.76 -9.97
CA GLU A 166 -13.88 12.02 -9.26
C GLU A 166 -14.99 12.36 -8.27
N GLU A 167 -16.26 12.15 -8.66
CA GLU A 167 -17.42 12.33 -7.77
C GLU A 167 -17.41 11.34 -6.61
N MET A 168 -16.95 10.10 -6.84
CA MET A 168 -16.78 9.09 -5.81
C MET A 168 -15.66 9.40 -4.81
N THR A 169 -14.62 10.12 -5.24
CA THR A 169 -13.39 10.39 -4.47
C THR A 169 -13.10 11.89 -4.22
N PRO A 170 -14.03 12.64 -3.61
CA PRO A 170 -13.90 14.08 -3.41
C PRO A 170 -12.85 14.50 -2.37
N LEU A 171 -12.33 13.58 -1.53
CA LEU A 171 -11.31 13.89 -0.53
C LEU A 171 -9.89 13.60 -1.03
N ALA A 172 -9.72 13.17 -2.28
CA ALA A 172 -8.42 12.85 -2.82
C ALA A 172 -7.51 14.08 -2.84
N LYS A 173 -6.31 13.95 -2.25
CA LYS A 173 -5.24 14.90 -2.47
C LYS A 173 -4.62 14.62 -3.84
N ILE A 174 -4.35 15.65 -4.63
CA ILE A 174 -3.61 15.49 -5.88
C ILE A 174 -2.14 15.26 -5.51
N VAL A 175 -1.61 14.08 -5.81
CA VAL A 175 -0.20 13.75 -5.59
C VAL A 175 0.48 13.78 -6.96
N LEU A 176 1.36 14.77 -7.16
CA LEU A 176 2.13 14.89 -8.40
C LEU A 176 3.07 13.68 -8.55
N ASP A 177 3.14 13.12 -9.77
CA ASP A 177 3.94 11.96 -10.16
C ASP A 177 3.57 10.60 -9.53
N ALA A 178 2.40 10.48 -8.91
CA ALA A 178 1.97 9.25 -8.24
C ALA A 178 1.49 8.12 -9.18
N LYS A 179 1.33 8.41 -10.48
CA LYS A 179 1.26 7.39 -11.55
C LYS A 179 2.65 7.19 -12.16
N PRO A 180 3.61 6.50 -11.51
CA PRO A 180 4.82 6.12 -12.21
C PRO A 180 4.41 5.14 -13.31
N LYS A 181 4.75 5.48 -14.57
CA LYS A 181 4.64 4.53 -15.68
C LYS A 181 5.35 3.25 -15.25
N PRO A 182 4.69 2.08 -15.32
CA PRO A 182 5.36 0.82 -15.02
C PRO A 182 6.57 0.74 -15.95
N LYS A 183 7.77 0.87 -15.37
CA LYS A 183 8.98 0.50 -16.10
C LYS A 183 8.95 -1.02 -16.16
N PRO A 184 9.00 -1.63 -17.36
CA PRO A 184 9.23 -3.05 -17.46
C PRO A 184 10.45 -3.37 -16.62
N VAL A 185 10.29 -4.29 -15.67
CA VAL A 185 11.45 -4.99 -15.14
C VAL A 185 12.04 -5.67 -16.36
N GLU A 186 13.25 -5.28 -16.76
CA GLU A 186 13.99 -6.06 -17.74
C GLU A 186 14.17 -7.44 -17.13
N GLU A 187 13.31 -8.37 -17.54
CA GLU A 187 13.61 -9.78 -17.45
C GLU A 187 14.92 -9.96 -18.18
N ILE A 188 15.96 -10.41 -17.46
CA ILE A 188 17.14 -10.98 -18.09
C ILE A 188 16.68 -12.31 -18.67
N SER A 189 15.95 -12.26 -19.78
CA SER A 189 15.70 -13.37 -20.67
C SER A 189 16.96 -13.53 -21.51
N GLY A 190 17.77 -14.52 -21.15
CA GLY A 190 18.73 -15.05 -22.10
C GLY A 190 17.97 -15.59 -23.32
N ASP A 191 18.37 -15.17 -24.51
CA ASP A 191 18.39 -16.08 -25.64
C ASP A 191 19.51 -15.72 -26.61
N ASP A 192 20.06 -16.80 -27.15
CA ASP A 192 21.24 -16.95 -27.98
C ASP A 192 20.88 -16.77 -29.46
N SER A 193 21.59 -15.89 -30.17
CA SER A 193 21.83 -16.03 -31.61
C SER A 193 22.96 -15.09 -32.03
N GLY A 194 24.20 -15.58 -31.90
CA GLY A 194 25.44 -14.82 -32.12
C GLY A 194 25.88 -14.63 -33.58
N PRO A 195 27.06 -14.04 -33.82
CA PRO A 195 27.86 -14.28 -35.01
C PRO A 195 28.95 -15.35 -34.75
N ALA A 196 29.35 -16.02 -35.83
CA ALA A 196 30.11 -17.26 -35.86
C ALA A 196 31.50 -17.26 -35.17
N ILE A 197 31.86 -18.47 -34.75
CA ILE A 197 32.97 -18.94 -33.91
C ILE A 197 34.36 -18.76 -34.54
N PRO A 198 35.40 -18.50 -33.73
CA PRO A 198 36.67 -19.20 -33.86
C PRO A 198 36.97 -20.04 -32.60
N GLU A 199 37.33 -21.29 -32.87
CA GLU A 199 37.77 -22.34 -31.95
C GLU A 199 38.90 -21.85 -31.02
N LEU A 200 38.85 -22.14 -29.71
CA LEU A 200 39.95 -22.72 -28.91
C LEU A 200 39.79 -22.59 -27.37
N ASP A 201 39.89 -23.77 -26.77
CA ASP A 201 40.51 -24.13 -25.48
C ASP A 201 39.75 -23.92 -24.16
N GLY A 202 39.83 -24.96 -23.31
CA GLY A 202 39.02 -25.19 -22.12
C GLY A 202 39.12 -24.12 -21.01
N PRO A 203 38.33 -24.27 -19.93
CA PRO A 203 38.12 -23.22 -18.94
C PRO A 203 39.43 -22.86 -18.21
N LYS A 204 39.92 -21.64 -18.43
CA LYS A 204 40.93 -21.03 -17.55
C LYS A 204 40.26 -20.63 -16.24
N SER A 205 40.72 -21.25 -15.16
CA SER A 205 40.38 -20.89 -13.79
C SER A 205 40.78 -19.43 -13.50
N GLY A 206 39.81 -18.61 -13.10
CA GLY A 206 40.09 -17.29 -12.52
C GLY A 206 40.94 -17.38 -11.25
N PRO A 207 41.60 -16.29 -10.84
CA PRO A 207 42.64 -16.31 -9.82
C PRO A 207 42.04 -16.68 -8.45
N ILE A 208 42.19 -17.95 -8.08
CA ILE A 208 41.99 -18.43 -6.73
C ILE A 208 43.16 -17.89 -5.90
N ASP A 209 42.86 -17.06 -4.91
CA ASP A 209 43.80 -16.63 -3.87
C ASP A 209 44.34 -17.86 -3.12
N VAL A 210 45.51 -18.31 -3.55
CA VAL A 210 46.19 -19.51 -3.04
C VAL A 210 46.69 -19.31 -1.60
N GLU A 211 46.73 -18.07 -1.10
CA GLU A 211 47.21 -17.74 0.23
C GLU A 211 46.17 -17.92 1.35
N PHE A 212 44.88 -18.05 1.03
CA PHE A 212 43.84 -18.23 2.05
C PHE A 212 43.65 -19.69 2.46
N LYS A 213 43.82 -20.63 1.52
CA LYS A 213 43.65 -22.08 1.78
C LYS A 213 44.76 -22.70 2.62
N SER A 214 45.93 -22.08 2.74
CA SER A 214 47.05 -22.59 3.56
C SER A 214 46.92 -22.28 5.05
N LYS A 215 45.98 -21.39 5.45
CA LYS A 215 45.77 -20.98 6.85
C LYS A 215 44.58 -21.66 7.54
N MET A 216 43.79 -22.47 6.83
CA MET A 216 42.70 -23.22 7.46
C MET A 216 43.19 -24.57 7.99
N ARG A 217 43.06 -24.75 9.30
CA ARG A 217 43.35 -26.00 10.00
C ARG A 217 42.25 -27.02 9.65
N ALA A 218 42.64 -28.15 9.03
CA ALA A 218 41.70 -29.20 8.67
C ALA A 218 41.04 -29.79 9.92
N THR A 219 39.71 -29.67 10.01
CA THR A 219 38.90 -30.46 10.94
C THR A 219 38.53 -31.78 10.29
N SER A 220 38.72 -32.88 11.02
CA SER A 220 38.40 -34.24 10.57
C SER A 220 36.90 -34.42 10.32
N ALA A 221 36.57 -35.11 9.22
CA ALA A 221 35.19 -35.44 8.87
C ALA A 221 34.56 -36.41 9.90
N PHE A 222 33.30 -36.13 10.25
CA PHE A 222 32.43 -36.98 11.06
C PHE A 222 32.07 -38.26 10.30
N SER A 223 32.23 -39.45 10.90
CA SER A 223 31.69 -40.70 10.36
C SER A 223 30.35 -41.02 11.03
N ALA A 224 29.36 -41.37 10.21
CA ALA A 224 28.04 -41.80 10.65
C ALA A 224 28.07 -43.10 11.47
#